data_AF-A0A0G1T357-F1
#
_entry.id   AF-A0A0G1T357-F1
#
_cell.length_a   1.000
_cell.length_b   1.000
_cell.length_c   1.000
_cell.angle_alpha   90.00
_cell.angle_beta   90.00
_cell.angle_gamma   90.00
#
_symmetry.space_group_name_H-M   'P 1'
#
loop_
_entity.id
_entity.type
_entity.pdbx_description
1 polymer ?
#
loop_
_entity_poly.entity_id
_entity_poly.type
_entity_poly.pdbx_seq_one_letter_code
_entity_poly.pdbx_strand_id
1 'polypeptide(L)'
;MAGIDLYLIYFFAGVLHHILFTLQIRSVDHDRKVAASISAFLVAVLSLAVLYNIFTHLQGTQGMIGIVSYAAGIGMGSFVAMKIRIRYKGKDLIG
;
A
#
# COMPACT_ATOMS: atom_id res chain seq x y z
N MET A 1 17.09 6.00 -18.80
CA MET A 1 16.03 7.00 -18.50
C MET A 1 14.92 6.27 -17.76
N ALA A 2 14.61 6.66 -16.52
CA ALA A 2 13.41 6.15 -15.85
C ALA A 2 12.18 6.72 -16.58
N GLY A 3 11.43 5.85 -17.27
CA GLY A 3 10.21 6.22 -17.98
C GLY A 3 9.05 6.50 -17.01
N ILE A 4 8.01 7.17 -17.50
CA ILE A 4 6.76 7.41 -16.77
C ILE A 4 6.17 6.10 -16.22
N ASP A 5 6.39 5.00 -16.93
CA ASP A 5 5.99 3.64 -16.56
C ASP A 5 6.55 3.20 -15.20
N LEU A 6 7.78 3.58 -14.88
CA LEU A 6 8.43 3.20 -13.62
C LEU A 6 7.77 3.89 -12.42
N TYR A 7 7.40 5.16 -12.56
CA TYR A 7 6.73 5.93 -11.51
C TYR A 7 5.27 5.47 -11.32
N LEU A 8 4.60 5.06 -12.40
CA LEU A 8 3.28 4.43 -12.32
C LEU A 8 3.34 3.11 -11.53
N ILE A 9 4.38 2.30 -11.72
CA ILE A 9 4.58 1.07 -10.94
C ILE A 9 4.69 1.39 -9.45
N TYR A 10 5.49 2.40 -9.07
CA TYR A 10 5.57 2.83 -7.67
C TYR A 10 4.23 3.35 -7.14
N PHE A 11 3.51 4.14 -7.94
CA PHE A 11 2.17 4.59 -7.56
C PHE A 11 1.21 3.42 -7.27
N PHE A 12 1.09 2.45 -8.20
CA PHE A 12 0.22 1.30 -7.99
C PHE A 12 0.69 0.39 -6.85
N ALA A 13 2.00 0.25 -6.65
CA ALA A 13 2.55 -0.45 -5.49
C ALA A 13 2.14 0.24 -4.17
N GLY A 14 2.10 1.57 -4.13
CA GLY A 14 1.61 2.34 -2.98
C GLY A 14 0.12 2.12 -2.72
N VAL A 15 -0.70 2.11 -3.78
CA VAL A 15 -2.14 1.80 -3.69
C VAL A 15 -2.35 0.40 -3.11
N LEU A 16 -1.66 -0.60 -3.66
CA LEU A 16 -1.77 -2.00 -3.23
C LEU A 16 -1.29 -2.17 -1.78
N HIS A 17 -0.18 -1.55 -1.42
CA HIS A 17 0.34 -1.57 -0.06
C HIS A 17 -0.70 -1.03 0.93
N HIS A 18 -1.31 0.12 0.65
CA HIS A 18 -2.32 0.67 1.56
C HIS A 18 -3.53 -0.27 1.72
N ILE A 19 -4.00 -0.87 0.62
CA ILE A 19 -5.13 -1.84 0.67
C ILE A 19 -4.78 -3.05 1.55
N LEU A 20 -3.58 -3.61 1.39
CA LEU A 20 -3.12 -4.73 2.21
C LEU A 20 -2.98 -4.35 3.69
N PHE A 21 -2.51 -3.15 3.97
CA PHE A 21 -2.43 -2.61 5.32
C PHE A 21 -3.82 -2.43 5.95
N THR A 22 -4.80 -1.93 5.20
CA THR A 22 -6.19 -1.86 5.66
C THR A 22 -6.76 -3.26 5.95
N LEU A 23 -6.49 -4.26 5.10
CA LEU A 23 -6.90 -5.64 5.32
C LEU A 23 -6.23 -6.26 6.56
N GLN A 24 -4.97 -5.91 6.82
CA GLN A 24 -4.24 -6.33 8.00
C GLN A 24 -4.91 -5.80 9.28
N ILE A 25 -5.12 -4.48 9.37
CA ILE A 25 -5.81 -3.86 10.51
C ILE A 25 -7.15 -4.55 10.78
N ARG A 26 -7.92 -4.78 9.71
CA ARG A 26 -9.23 -5.43 9.84
C ARG A 26 -9.15 -6.89 10.29
N SER A 27 -8.14 -7.61 9.83
CA SER A 27 -7.91 -9.00 10.23
C SER A 27 -7.52 -9.10 11.71
N VAL A 28 -6.77 -8.12 12.22
CA VAL A 28 -6.47 -7.98 13.65
C VAL A 28 -7.75 -7.70 14.44
N ASP A 29 -8.55 -6.73 13.98
CA ASP A 29 -9.83 -6.34 14.61
C ASP A 29 -10.83 -7.51 14.71
N HIS A 30 -10.84 -8.41 13.73
CA HIS A 30 -11.71 -9.60 13.72
C HIS A 30 -11.07 -10.85 14.36
N ASP A 31 -9.98 -10.69 15.11
CA ASP A 31 -9.21 -11.75 15.79
C ASP A 31 -8.78 -12.91 14.85
N ARG A 32 -8.60 -12.60 13.56
CA ARG A 32 -8.13 -13.56 12.53
C ARG A 32 -6.61 -13.61 12.52
N LYS A 33 -6.03 -14.17 13.59
CA LYS A 33 -4.59 -14.18 13.87
C LYS A 33 -3.71 -14.60 12.68
N VAL A 34 -4.10 -15.67 11.97
CA VAL A 34 -3.36 -16.17 10.79
C VAL A 34 -3.41 -15.17 9.62
N ALA A 35 -4.61 -14.65 9.30
CA ALA A 35 -4.77 -13.67 8.22
C ALA A 35 -4.06 -12.34 8.54
N ALA A 36 -4.12 -11.90 9.80
CA ALA A 36 -3.41 -10.73 10.29
C ALA A 36 -1.88 -10.87 10.17
N SER A 37 -1.34 -12.04 10.54
CA SER A 37 0.10 -12.30 10.44
C SER A 37 0.58 -12.36 8.98
N ILE A 38 -0.17 -13.06 8.11
CA ILE A 38 0.17 -13.16 6.67
C ILE A 38 0.12 -11.78 6.01
N SER A 39 -0.95 -11.02 6.24
CA SER A 39 -1.09 -9.67 5.67
C SER A 39 -0.01 -8.71 6.18
N ALA A 40 0.35 -8.77 7.47
CA ALA A 40 1.45 -7.96 8.03
C ALA A 40 2.79 -8.29 7.38
N PHE A 41 3.08 -9.58 7.17
CA PHE A 41 4.27 -10.02 6.46
C PHE A 41 4.30 -9.50 5.02
N LEU A 42 3.19 -9.63 4.29
CA LEU A 42 3.09 -9.14 2.90
C LEU A 42 3.28 -7.62 2.80
N VAL A 43 2.69 -6.87 3.74
CA VAL A 43 2.86 -5.41 3.86
C VAL A 43 4.34 -5.06 4.09
N ALA A 44 5.01 -5.75 5.00
CA ALA A 44 6.42 -5.52 5.30
C ALA A 44 7.32 -5.83 4.09
N VAL A 45 7.11 -6.98 3.44
CA VAL A 45 7.89 -7.39 2.25
C VAL A 45 7.69 -6.39 1.11
N LEU A 46 6.45 -5.98 0.82
CA LEU A 46 6.17 -4.96 -0.20
C LEU A 46 6.85 -3.63 0.12
N SER A 47 6.75 -3.18 1.37
CA SER A 47 7.38 -1.93 1.82
C SER A 47 8.89 -1.94 1.58
N LEU A 48 9.55 -3.01 2.03
CA LEU A 48 10.99 -3.18 1.90
C LEU A 48 11.42 -3.34 0.44
N ALA A 49 10.69 -4.13 -0.34
CA ALA A 49 11.00 -4.35 -1.75
C ALA A 49 10.90 -3.06 -2.57
N VAL A 50 9.83 -2.28 -2.37
CA VAL A 50 9.66 -1.00 -3.07
C VAL A 50 10.75 -0.02 -2.66
N LEU A 51 11.01 0.11 -1.36
CA LEU A 51 12.00 1.05 -0.84
C LEU A 51 13.43 0.67 -1.28
N TYR A 52 13.78 -0.61 -1.22
CA TYR A 52 15.04 -1.13 -1.74
C TYR A 52 15.18 -0.83 -3.23
N ASN A 53 14.13 -1.08 -4.02
CA ASN A 53 14.18 -0.84 -5.45
C ASN A 53 14.40 0.64 -5.76
N ILE A 54 13.69 1.53 -5.05
CA ILE A 54 13.85 2.98 -5.18
C ILE A 54 15.28 3.40 -4.86
N PHE A 55 15.83 2.99 -3.72
CA PHE A 55 17.16 3.41 -3.30
C PHE A 55 18.29 2.80 -4.13
N THR A 56 18.10 1.60 -4.69
CA THR A 56 19.15 0.89 -5.41
C THR A 56 19.20 1.27 -6.89
N HIS A 57 18.06 1.56 -7.50
CA HIS A 57 17.97 1.74 -8.96
C HIS A 57 17.68 3.18 -9.40
N LEU A 58 17.28 4.09 -8.51
CA LEU A 58 17.06 5.49 -8.84
C LEU A 58 18.13 6.37 -8.18
N GLN A 59 18.76 7.24 -8.98
CA GLN A 59 19.78 8.17 -8.49
C GLN A 59 19.22 9.59 -8.36
N GLY A 60 19.62 10.29 -7.30
CA GLY A 60 19.29 11.71 -7.06
C GLY A 60 17.79 12.00 -7.15
N THR A 61 17.41 12.94 -8.02
CA THR A 61 16.03 13.42 -8.18
C THR A 61 15.05 12.32 -8.58
N GLN A 62 15.47 11.29 -9.34
CA GLN A 62 14.60 10.20 -9.75
C GLN A 62 14.14 9.34 -8.55
N GLY A 63 15.01 9.17 -7.55
CA GLY A 63 14.66 8.45 -6.32
C GLY A 63 13.60 9.19 -5.53
N MET A 64 13.76 10.51 -5.41
CA MET A 64 12.78 11.38 -4.75
C MET A 64 11.43 11.35 -5.47
N ILE A 65 11.40 11.40 -6.80
CA ILE A 65 10.16 11.26 -7.58
C ILE A 65 9.51 9.89 -7.32
N GLY A 66 10.29 8.80 -7.31
CA GLY A 66 9.80 7.46 -6.98
C GLY A 66 9.14 7.38 -5.60
N ILE A 67 9.76 7.98 -4.57
CA ILE A 67 9.19 8.06 -3.21
C ILE A 67 7.88 8.85 -3.22
N VAL A 68 7.85 10.00 -3.88
CA VAL A 68 6.65 10.85 -3.95
C VAL A 68 5.52 10.13 -4.69
N SER A 69 5.81 9.46 -5.81
CA SER A 69 4.83 8.64 -6.54
C SER A 69 4.29 7.50 -5.68
N TYR A 70 5.17 6.81 -4.95
CA TYR A 70 4.76 5.76 -4.01
C TYR A 70 3.85 6.31 -2.90
N ALA A 71 4.23 7.43 -2.27
CA ALA A 71 3.45 8.09 -1.23
C ALA A 71 2.09 8.58 -1.76
N ALA A 72 2.03 9.14 -2.98
CA ALA A 72 0.79 9.52 -3.64
C ALA A 72 -0.11 8.29 -3.87
N GLY A 73 0.48 7.16 -4.26
CA GLY A 73 -0.20 5.88 -4.36
C GLY A 73 -0.82 5.43 -3.05
N ILE A 74 -0.09 5.53 -1.93
CA ILE A 74 -0.61 5.22 -0.60
C ILE A 74 -1.82 6.13 -0.26
N GLY A 75 -1.71 7.43 -0.51
CA GLY A 75 -2.80 8.38 -0.30
C GLY A 75 -4.05 8.03 -1.10
N MET A 76 -3.89 7.70 -2.39
CA MET A 76 -4.98 7.25 -3.24
C MET A 76 -5.56 5.92 -2.76
N GLY A 77 -4.71 4.97 -2.39
CA GLY A 77 -5.14 3.69 -1.82
C GLY A 77 -5.97 3.88 -0.56
N SER A 78 -5.64 4.87 0.26
CA SER A 78 -6.43 5.27 1.43
C SER A 78 -7.79 5.82 1.06
N PHE A 79 -7.83 6.77 0.12
CA PHE A 79 -9.09 7.33 -0.37
C PHE A 79 -10.00 6.25 -0.97
N VAL A 80 -9.43 5.35 -1.77
CA VAL A 80 -10.14 4.21 -2.37
C VAL A 80 -10.62 3.24 -1.28
N ALA A 81 -9.80 2.90 -0.30
CA ALA A 81 -10.18 2.03 0.82
C ALA A 81 -11.30 2.63 1.69
N MET A 82 -11.36 3.96 1.83
CA MET A 82 -12.46 4.65 2.51
C MET A 82 -13.75 4.67 1.67
N LYS A 83 -13.64 4.88 0.35
CA LYS A 83 -14.79 4.92 -0.56
C LYS A 83 -15.39 3.55 -0.83
N ILE A 84 -14.53 2.55 -1.02
CA ILE A 84 -14.95 1.16 -1.03
C ILE A 84 -15.23 0.84 0.44
N ARG A 85 -16.45 1.16 0.91
CA ARG A 85 -16.99 0.51 2.10
C ARG A 85 -16.94 -0.99 1.80
N ILE A 86 -15.84 -1.67 2.12
CA ILE A 86 -15.70 -3.11 1.95
C ILE A 86 -16.68 -3.70 2.97
N ARG A 87 -17.94 -3.82 2.56
CA ARG A 87 -19.10 -4.18 3.36
C ARG A 87 -19.02 -5.68 3.60
N TYR A 88 -18.22 -6.08 4.58
CA TYR A 88 -18.23 -7.45 5.06
C TYR A 88 -19.18 -7.53 6.24
N LYS A 89 -20.35 -8.15 5.99
CA LYS A 89 -21.39 -8.46 6.99
C LYS A 89 -22.11 -7.24 7.60
N GLY A 90 -22.74 -6.42 6.75
CA GLY A 90 -23.99 -5.71 7.11
C GLY A 90 -24.00 -4.78 8.33
N LYS A 91 -22.85 -4.31 8.82
CA LYS A 91 -22.78 -3.23 9.81
C LYS A 91 -21.78 -2.19 9.33
N ASP A 92 -22.30 -1.02 8.98
CA ASP A 92 -21.52 0.19 8.86
C ASP A 92 -21.09 0.58 10.28
N LEU A 93 -19.79 0.60 10.56
CA LEU A 93 -19.24 0.98 11.89
C LEU A 93 -18.72 2.42 11.91
N ILE A 94 -19.38 3.31 11.14
CA ILE A 94 -19.29 4.75 11.37
C ILE A 94 -20.71 5.30 11.17
N GLY A 95 -21.39 5.44 12.30
CA GLY A 95 -22.78 5.86 12.49
C GLY A 95 -23.08 5.75 13.97
#